data_AF-A0A522VEC8-F1
#
_entry.id   AF-A0A522VEC8-F1
#
_cell.length_a   1.000
_cell.length_b   1.000
_cell.length_c   1.000
_cell.angle_alpha   90.00
_cell.angle_beta   90.00
_cell.angle_gamma   90.00
#
_symmetry.space_group_name_H-M   'P 1'
#
loop_
_entity.id
_entity.type
_entity.pdbx_description
1 polymer ?
#
loop_
_entity_poly.entity_id
_entity_poly.type
_entity_poly.pdbx_seq_one_letter_code
_entity_poly.pdbx_strand_id
1 'polypeptide(L)'
;MSHEVETVAKVEAWYRDHGYIVTDRLHRPPDFLAFELGFLAHLLDDEGGGEAEALSHAHGFLTAHPLRWVPRFSKKVSQSCKTPFYGGLARLLGLYLENLDQELRQVRDDSLSVPA
;
A
#
# COMPACT_ATOMS: atom_id res chain seq x y z
N MET A 1 6.46 16.63 -14.39
CA MET A 1 7.65 15.78 -14.18
C MET A 1 8.23 15.88 -12.76
N SER A 2 8.02 16.96 -12.00
CA SER A 2 8.59 17.09 -10.64
C SER A 2 7.89 16.30 -9.53
N HIS A 3 6.62 15.89 -9.70
CA HIS A 3 5.87 15.14 -8.68
C HIS A 3 6.12 13.62 -8.66
N GLU A 4 6.53 13.01 -9.79
CA GLU A 4 6.77 11.56 -9.87
C GLU A 4 8.07 11.16 -9.14
N VAL A 5 9.15 11.94 -9.32
CA VAL A 5 10.45 11.69 -8.67
C VAL A 5 10.34 11.77 -7.15
N GLU A 6 9.52 12.68 -6.62
CA GLU A 6 9.30 12.83 -5.19
C GLU A 6 8.53 11.65 -4.58
N THR A 7 7.72 10.95 -5.36
CA THR A 7 6.92 9.81 -4.88
C THR A 7 7.80 8.57 -4.71
N VAL A 8 8.64 8.26 -5.71
CA VAL A 8 9.55 7.11 -5.68
C VAL A 8 10.53 7.18 -4.50
N ALA A 9 11.18 8.33 -4.30
CA ALA A 9 12.15 8.50 -3.21
C ALA A 9 11.50 8.36 -1.82
N LYS A 10 10.24 8.77 -1.68
CA LYS A 10 9.48 8.59 -0.43
C LYS A 10 9.15 7.12 -0.19
N VAL A 11 8.80 6.35 -1.22
CA VAL A 11 8.60 4.89 -1.08
C VAL A 11 9.90 4.20 -0.68
N GLU A 12 11.03 4.55 -1.29
CA GLU A 12 12.34 4.00 -0.91
C GLU A 12 12.74 4.31 0.53
N ALA A 13 12.41 5.49 1.03
CA ALA A 13 12.66 5.85 2.43
C ALA A 13 11.92 4.92 3.38
N TRP A 14 10.63 4.67 3.12
CA TRP A 14 9.83 3.71 3.91
C TRP A 14 10.44 2.30 3.90
N TYR A 15 10.87 1.81 2.74
CA TYR A 15 11.50 0.48 2.65
C TYR A 15 12.76 0.41 3.50
N ARG A 16 13.63 1.42 3.40
CA ARG A 16 14.87 1.48 4.17
C ARG A 16 14.62 1.58 5.68
N ASP A 17 13.68 2.40 6.10
CA ASP A 17 13.37 2.62 7.52
C ASP A 17 12.83 1.36 8.20
N HIS A 18 12.19 0.47 7.42
CA HIS A 18 11.64 -0.80 7.89
C HIS A 18 12.50 -2.02 7.48
N GLY A 19 13.70 -1.80 6.94
CA GLY A 19 14.62 -2.88 6.55
C GLY A 19 14.13 -3.78 5.40
N TYR A 20 13.16 -3.32 4.60
CA TYR A 20 12.59 -4.08 3.50
C TYR A 20 13.48 -4.03 2.24
N ILE A 21 13.78 -5.20 1.68
CA ILE A 21 14.63 -5.34 0.50
C ILE A 21 13.83 -5.90 -0.66
N VAL A 22 13.68 -5.10 -1.71
CA VAL A 22 13.09 -5.54 -2.98
C VAL A 22 14.16 -6.29 -3.79
N THR A 23 13.91 -7.57 -4.06
CA THR A 23 14.74 -8.34 -5.00
C THR A 23 14.10 -8.29 -6.39
N ASP A 24 14.61 -7.43 -7.26
CA ASP A 24 14.14 -7.34 -8.65
C ASP A 24 15.24 -7.45 -9.69
N ARG A 25 15.07 -8.38 -10.63
CA ARG A 25 15.98 -8.54 -11.79
C ARG A 25 15.59 -7.64 -12.96
N LEU A 26 14.38 -7.09 -12.96
CA LEU A 26 13.85 -6.27 -14.05
C LEU A 26 14.08 -4.76 -13.84
N HIS A 27 14.75 -4.35 -12.76
CA HIS A 27 15.04 -2.95 -12.42
C HIS A 27 13.79 -2.05 -12.44
N ARG A 28 12.66 -2.56 -11.96
CA ARG A 28 11.42 -1.81 -11.80
C ARG A 28 11.59 -0.75 -10.72
N PRO A 29 10.90 0.39 -10.86
CA PRO A 29 11.00 1.45 -9.86
C PRO A 29 10.38 0.99 -8.51
N PRO A 30 10.83 1.56 -7.40
CA PRO A 30 10.32 1.26 -6.05
C PRO A 30 8.80 1.40 -5.88
N ASP A 31 8.17 2.36 -6.57
CA ASP A 31 6.71 2.58 -6.58
C ASP A 31 5.94 1.59 -7.48
N PHE A 32 6.62 0.54 -7.97
CA PHE A 32 5.96 -0.52 -8.69
C PHE A 32 4.93 -1.20 -7.77
N LEU A 33 3.68 -1.24 -8.22
CA LEU A 33 2.54 -1.74 -7.45
C LEU A 33 2.81 -3.04 -6.66
N ALA A 34 3.48 -4.02 -7.28
CA ALA A 34 3.73 -5.28 -6.61
C ALA A 34 4.72 -5.13 -5.43
N PHE A 35 5.66 -4.19 -5.50
CA PHE A 35 6.58 -3.90 -4.40
C PHE A 35 5.86 -3.16 -3.29
N GLU A 36 5.01 -2.17 -3.60
CA GLU A 36 4.19 -1.50 -2.58
C GLU A 36 3.25 -2.49 -1.86
N LEU A 37 2.62 -3.42 -2.59
CA LEU A 37 1.79 -4.47 -1.99
C LEU A 37 2.60 -5.46 -1.16
N GLY A 38 3.78 -5.86 -1.64
CA GLY A 38 4.69 -6.74 -0.89
C GLY A 38 5.19 -6.09 0.39
N PHE A 39 5.47 -4.79 0.36
CA PHE A 39 5.86 -4.03 1.54
C PHE A 39 4.68 -3.86 2.52
N LEU A 40 3.47 -3.61 2.02
CA LEU A 40 2.29 -3.55 2.88
C LEU A 40 2.05 -4.86 3.63
N ALA A 41 2.22 -6.00 2.95
CA ALA A 41 2.16 -7.30 3.60
C ALA A 41 3.27 -7.46 4.66
N HIS A 42 4.50 -7.05 4.33
CA HIS A 42 5.62 -7.07 5.28
C HIS A 42 5.35 -6.25 6.55
N LEU A 43 4.73 -5.07 6.44
CA LEU A 43 4.35 -4.26 7.60
C LEU A 43 3.28 -4.93 8.46
N LEU A 44 2.33 -5.63 7.84
CA LEU A 44 1.26 -6.33 8.55
C LEU A 44 1.75 -7.63 9.22
N ASP A 45 2.81 -8.23 8.68
CA ASP A 45 3.46 -9.43 9.24
C ASP A 45 4.54 -9.09 10.29
N ASP A 46 4.76 -7.81 10.62
CA ASP A 46 5.80 -7.42 11.59
C ASP A 46 5.41 -7.79 13.03
N GLU A 47 5.89 -8.95 13.48
CA GLU A 47 5.72 -9.46 14.84
C GLU A 47 6.59 -8.71 15.88
N GLY A 48 7.52 -7.84 15.45
CA GLY A 48 8.52 -7.21 16.31
C GLY A 48 8.08 -5.92 17.02
N GLY A 49 7.23 -5.11 16.38
CA GLY A 49 6.75 -3.82 16.91
C GLY A 49 5.48 -3.90 17.77
N GLY A 50 4.87 -5.08 17.86
CA GLY A 50 3.54 -5.24 18.45
C GLY A 50 2.43 -4.83 17.48
N GLU A 51 1.29 -5.53 17.58
CA GLU A 51 0.19 -5.47 16.60
C GLU A 51 -0.29 -4.04 16.30
N ALA A 52 -0.42 -3.18 17.31
CA ALA A 52 -0.90 -1.81 17.13
C ALA A 52 0.08 -0.93 16.31
N GLU A 53 1.39 -1.10 16.48
CA GLU A 53 2.40 -0.34 15.74
C GLU A 53 2.46 -0.81 14.28
N ALA A 54 2.43 -2.12 14.05
CA ALA A 54 2.37 -2.73 12.72
C ALA A 54 1.16 -2.21 11.92
N LEU A 55 -0.04 -2.21 12.52
CA LEU A 55 -1.26 -1.69 11.90
C LEU A 55 -1.17 -0.17 11.62
N SER A 56 -0.55 0.59 12.52
CA SER A 56 -0.34 2.03 12.34
C SER A 56 0.61 2.33 11.17
N HIS A 57 1.74 1.63 11.07
CA HIS A 57 2.67 1.76 9.95
C HIS A 57 2.05 1.32 8.62
N ALA A 58 1.32 0.20 8.61
CA ALA A 58 0.60 -0.25 7.43
C ALA A 58 -0.43 0.78 6.95
N HIS A 59 -1.20 1.37 7.87
CA HIS A 59 -2.16 2.44 7.57
C HIS A 59 -1.48 3.69 6.99
N GLY A 60 -0.38 4.11 7.62
CA GLY A 60 0.43 5.24 7.19
C GLY A 60 1.01 5.04 5.78
N PHE A 61 1.58 3.87 5.50
CA PHE A 61 2.11 3.56 4.18
C PHE A 61 1.01 3.49 3.13
N LEU A 62 -0.09 2.78 3.40
CA LEU A 62 -1.22 2.60 2.49
C LEU A 62 -1.81 3.95 2.04
N THR A 63 -2.01 4.88 2.98
CA THR A 63 -2.60 6.19 2.71
C THR A 63 -1.62 7.17 2.07
N ALA A 64 -0.35 7.11 2.43
CA ALA A 64 0.69 7.98 1.87
C ALA A 64 1.12 7.58 0.44
N HIS A 65 0.91 6.32 0.05
CA HIS A 65 1.44 5.76 -1.21
C HIS A 65 0.34 5.09 -2.06
N PRO A 66 0.01 3.79 -1.97
CA PRO A 66 -0.92 3.15 -2.90
C PRO A 66 -2.24 3.90 -3.11
N LEU A 67 -2.88 4.39 -2.04
CA LEU A 67 -4.18 5.05 -2.15
C LEU A 67 -4.14 6.41 -2.85
N ARG A 68 -2.95 7.01 -3.04
CA ARG A 68 -2.83 8.26 -3.81
C ARG A 68 -3.09 8.06 -5.30
N TRP A 69 -2.89 6.85 -5.82
CA TRP A 69 -2.91 6.61 -7.25
C TRP A 69 -3.67 5.35 -7.66
N VAL A 70 -3.68 4.29 -6.84
CA VAL A 70 -4.32 3.00 -7.16
C VAL A 70 -5.83 3.14 -7.44
N PRO A 71 -6.64 3.94 -6.71
CA PRO A 71 -8.06 4.09 -7.03
C PRO A 71 -8.29 4.61 -8.46
N ARG A 72 -7.51 5.60 -8.88
CA ARG A 72 -7.58 6.16 -10.25
C ARG A 72 -7.08 5.16 -11.29
N PHE A 73 -5.99 4.45 -10.99
CA PHE A 73 -5.44 3.40 -11.83
C PHE A 73 -6.43 2.25 -12.03
N SER A 74 -6.97 1.72 -10.93
CA SER A 74 -7.95 0.64 -10.89
C SER A 74 -9.17 0.95 -11.75
N LYS A 75 -9.78 2.13 -11.54
CA LYS A 75 -10.90 2.59 -12.34
C LYS A 75 -10.55 2.65 -13.83
N LYS A 76 -9.42 3.27 -14.18
CA LYS A 76 -8.99 3.41 -15.59
C LYS A 76 -8.74 2.06 -16.26
N VAL A 77 -8.03 1.15 -15.59
CA VAL A 77 -7.74 -0.19 -16.12
C VAL A 77 -9.03 -1.00 -16.25
N SER A 78 -9.89 -1.00 -15.24
CA SER A 78 -11.17 -1.75 -15.28
C SER A 78 -12.09 -1.32 -16.42
N GLN A 79 -12.03 -0.05 -16.84
CA GLN A 79 -12.88 0.52 -17.89
C GLN A 79 -12.32 0.35 -19.30
N SER A 80 -11.00 0.19 -19.44
CA SER A 80 -10.33 0.24 -20.75
C SER A 80 -9.52 -1.00 -21.11
N CYS A 81 -9.32 -1.93 -20.16
CA CYS A 81 -8.49 -3.10 -20.38
C CYS A 81 -9.16 -4.08 -21.34
N LYS A 82 -8.42 -4.46 -22.41
CA LYS A 82 -8.90 -5.40 -23.42
C LYS A 82 -8.96 -6.84 -22.92
N THR A 83 -8.26 -7.14 -21.83
CA THR A 83 -8.25 -8.45 -21.19
C THR A 83 -9.17 -8.43 -19.97
N PRO A 84 -10.31 -9.14 -19.98
CA PRO A 84 -11.27 -9.11 -18.88
C PRO A 84 -10.66 -9.47 -17.53
N PHE A 85 -9.71 -10.43 -17.51
CA PHE A 85 -8.99 -10.84 -16.30
C PHE A 85 -8.30 -9.67 -15.60
N TYR A 86 -7.43 -8.93 -16.29
CA TYR A 86 -6.71 -7.80 -15.68
C TYR A 86 -7.63 -6.61 -15.38
N GLY A 87 -8.70 -6.42 -16.15
CA GLY A 87 -9.73 -5.41 -15.83
C GLY A 87 -10.44 -5.72 -14.51
N GLY A 88 -10.84 -6.98 -14.31
CA GLY A 88 -11.43 -7.46 -13.07
C GLY A 88 -10.46 -7.41 -11.88
N LEU A 89 -9.22 -7.85 -12.08
CA LEU A 89 -8.18 -7.81 -11.05
C LEU A 89 -7.89 -6.38 -10.58
N ALA A 90 -7.76 -5.43 -11.51
CA ALA A 90 -7.57 -4.03 -11.16
C ALA A 90 -8.74 -3.49 -10.34
N ARG A 91 -9.99 -3.82 -10.72
CA ARG A 91 -11.18 -3.42 -9.96
C ARG A 91 -11.18 -4.01 -8.55
N LEU A 92 -10.89 -5.29 -8.41
CA LEU A 92 -10.80 -5.97 -7.12
C LEU A 92 -9.75 -5.32 -6.22
N LEU A 93 -8.56 -5.05 -6.77
CA LEU A 93 -7.46 -4.41 -6.05
C LEU A 93 -7.87 -3.04 -5.49
N GLY A 94 -8.50 -2.19 -6.31
CA GLY A 94 -8.93 -0.85 -5.88
C GLY A 94 -9.90 -0.93 -4.71
N LEU A 95 -10.94 -1.76 -4.84
CA LEU A 95 -11.93 -1.97 -3.77
C LEU A 95 -11.30 -2.56 -2.50
N TYR A 96 -10.38 -3.50 -2.66
CA TYR A 96 -9.71 -4.14 -1.53
C TYR A 96 -8.88 -3.14 -0.72
N LEU A 97 -8.06 -2.31 -1.38
CA LEU A 97 -7.24 -1.31 -0.68
C LEU A 97 -8.07 -0.21 -0.03
N GLU A 98 -9.18 0.21 -0.65
CA GLU A 98 -10.12 1.16 -0.04
C GLU A 98 -10.78 0.57 1.21
N ASN A 99 -11.20 -0.70 1.16
CA ASN A 99 -11.76 -1.37 2.33
C ASN A 99 -10.71 -1.58 3.42
N LEU A 100 -9.49 -1.95 3.05
CA LEU A 100 -8.39 -2.14 4.00
C LEU A 100 -8.10 -0.85 4.78
N ASP A 101 -8.11 0.32 4.14
CA ASP A 101 -7.98 1.61 4.84
C ASP A 101 -9.12 1.86 5.84
N GLN A 102 -10.34 1.47 5.51
CA GLN A 102 -11.47 1.59 6.44
C GLN A 102 -11.29 0.69 7.66
N GLU A 103 -10.93 -0.58 7.46
CA GLU A 103 -10.70 -1.53 8.56
C GLU A 103 -9.53 -1.09 9.45
N LEU A 104 -8.40 -0.67 8.87
CA LEU A 104 -7.23 -0.21 9.62
C LEU A 104 -7.53 1.04 10.45
N ARG A 105 -8.36 1.97 9.93
CA ARG A 105 -8.83 3.12 10.71
C ARG A 105 -9.70 2.69 11.88
N GLN A 106 -10.64 1.77 11.64
CA GLN A 106 -11.55 1.29 12.67
C GLN A 106 -10.77 0.65 13.83
N VAL A 107 -9.83 -0.25 13.54
CA VAL A 107 -9.03 -0.93 14.57
C VAL A 107 -8.21 0.07 15.39
N ARG A 108 -7.64 1.10 14.74
CA ARG A 108 -6.91 2.16 15.44
C ARG A 108 -7.82 2.97 16.36
N ASP A 109 -8.99 3.37 15.87
CA ASP A 109 -9.93 4.20 16.64
C ASP A 109 -10.51 3.42 17.83
N ASP A 110 -10.71 2.09 17.69
CA ASP A 110 -11.10 1.19 18.79
C ASP A 110 -9.97 1.04 19.83
N SER A 111 -8.71 0.95 19.38
CA SER A 111 -7.53 0.86 20.25
C SER A 111 -7.32 2.15 21.08
N LEU A 112 -7.74 3.30 20.56
CA LEU A 112 -7.71 4.59 21.26
C LEU A 112 -8.89 4.79 22.23
N SER A 113 -9.93 3.96 22.12
CA SER A 113 -11.17 4.08 22.91
C SER A 113 -11.16 3.27 24.21
N VAL A 114 -10.13 2.44 24.44
CA VAL A 114 -9.96 1.71 25.70
C VAL A 114 -9.13 2.57 26.67
N PRO A 115 -9.70 3.09 27.77
CA PRO A 115 -8.90 3.81 28.78
C PRO A 115 -7.95 2.83 29.48
N ALA A 116 -6.69 3.26 29.62
CA ALA A 116 -5.64 2.59 30.39
C ALA A 116 -5.97 2.49 31.89
#